data_AF-A0A2S9MVK9-F1
#
_entry.id   AF-A0A2S9MVK9-F1
#
_cell.length_a   1.000
_cell.length_b   1.000
_cell.length_c   1.000
_cell.angle_alpha   90.00
_cell.angle_beta   90.00
_cell.angle_gamma   90.00
#
_symmetry.space_group_name_H-M   'P 1'
#
loop_
_entity.id
_entity.type
_entity.pdbx_description
1 polymer ?
#
loop_
_entity_poly.entity_id
_entity_poly.type
_entity_poly.pdbx_seq_one_letter_code
_entity_poly.pdbx_strand_id
1 'polypeptide(L)'
;MQNHEVSADDAPKAQRGIQSVEVGGRLLDALARRRKPLGLSELAAAADLSTAQAHTYLVSLTRLALVKRDAITGNYEPGPLSLRLGLMSIERQPAYRATLPHAARLAETVGLSVALSVPGALGPTIVRIEHGGYPLHVNLHVGSVMSLDTTATGRVFRAFGDPAQLAAMAASQAGAGDALAGFERTRQPTPDAGARQAELDAIRARGIERSVDLPSPGVSAMCVPVFDADGRLQLALTVIGSSESIDVGWDGPVAAALRDAARQATASLGAAQDIAPPAAAASVARVPPALADDAKAQRGINALDSTGELLLALVSAGRALPLRDLAAAAAMPAAKAFPHLVSLQKIGLLSRDEAGCFDGGPLAQALGLIAMQRVSPTRDAEPEIVALAAATDLSVAAATLGPLGPTVIRLEESARPQHVSLQVGTVMSLVHTAIGRSFAAGMSDDVLGGLLANEPVRLAGRATPPDAAFRERLAAIRAAGVDFAFDAPVPGIATVAAPVFDHTGSIRLVIAIIGSSHGFPREPDSALAQTLLAATRRLSWRFGWIGA
;
A
#
# COMPACT_ATOMS: atom_id res chain seq x y z
N MET A 1 -51.23 37.72 32.80
CA MET A 1 -49.79 38.00 33.04
C MET A 1 -49.17 36.72 33.56
N GLN A 2 -48.20 36.04 32.96
CA GLN A 2 -47.50 36.17 31.68
C GLN A 2 -46.86 34.78 31.48
N ASN A 3 -47.26 34.04 30.44
CA ASN A 3 -46.61 32.78 30.07
C ASN A 3 -45.20 33.11 29.54
N HIS A 4 -44.17 32.53 30.15
CA HIS A 4 -42.83 32.51 29.56
C HIS A 4 -42.81 31.43 28.49
N GLU A 5 -42.94 31.86 27.24
CA GLU A 5 -42.60 31.04 26.07
C GLU A 5 -41.10 30.79 26.07
N VAL A 6 -40.72 29.51 26.20
CA VAL A 6 -39.35 29.06 25.93
C VAL A 6 -39.16 29.15 24.42
N SER A 7 -38.31 30.09 23.99
CA SER A 7 -37.98 30.33 22.59
C SER A 7 -37.30 29.09 21.99
N ALA A 8 -37.91 28.53 20.96
CA ALA A 8 -37.47 27.35 20.24
C ALA A 8 -36.45 27.70 19.14
N ASP A 9 -35.29 28.29 19.48
CA ASP A 9 -34.27 28.66 18.47
C ASP A 9 -32.80 28.40 18.87
N ASP A 10 -32.54 27.37 19.68
CA ASP A 10 -31.17 26.92 20.02
C ASP A 10 -30.81 25.54 19.42
N ALA A 11 -31.30 25.27 18.20
CA ALA A 11 -30.68 24.25 17.35
C ALA A 11 -29.43 24.87 16.69
N PRO A 12 -28.22 24.27 16.79
CA PRO A 12 -27.05 24.82 16.12
C PRO A 12 -27.32 24.89 14.61
N LYS A 13 -27.39 26.11 14.06
CA LYS A 13 -27.57 26.38 12.63
C LYS A 13 -26.62 25.48 11.84
N ALA A 14 -27.18 24.54 11.05
CA ALA A 14 -26.43 23.64 10.19
C ALA A 14 -25.58 24.49 9.21
N GLN A 15 -24.31 24.67 9.54
CA GLN A 15 -23.42 25.55 8.80
C GLN A 15 -23.13 24.89 7.43
N ARG A 16 -23.36 25.67 6.37
CA ARG A 16 -23.34 25.22 4.96
C ARG A 16 -21.93 24.73 4.58
N GLY A 17 -21.83 23.50 4.05
CA GLY A 17 -20.57 22.91 3.60
C GLY A 17 -19.87 23.70 2.47
N ILE A 18 -18.62 23.37 2.20
CA ILE A 18 -17.80 23.96 1.13
C ILE A 18 -18.15 23.31 -0.22
N GLN A 19 -18.84 24.06 -1.08
CA GLN A 19 -19.30 23.56 -2.39
C GLN A 19 -18.17 23.00 -3.26
N SER A 20 -16.99 23.62 -3.27
CA SER A 20 -15.85 23.11 -4.04
C SER A 20 -15.34 21.76 -3.54
N VAL A 21 -15.37 21.50 -2.23
CA VAL A 21 -15.05 20.17 -1.70
C VAL A 21 -16.04 19.14 -2.22
N GLU A 22 -17.34 19.49 -2.24
CA GLU A 22 -18.38 18.60 -2.74
C GLU A 22 -18.26 18.32 -4.25
N VAL A 23 -17.92 19.34 -5.04
CA VAL A 23 -17.67 19.17 -6.49
C VAL A 23 -16.40 18.33 -6.74
N GLY A 24 -15.32 18.58 -6.01
CA GLY A 24 -14.12 17.74 -6.06
C GLY A 24 -14.41 16.29 -5.67
N GLY A 25 -15.28 16.08 -4.67
CA GLY A 25 -15.75 14.77 -4.24
C GLY A 25 -16.46 13.98 -5.35
N ARG A 26 -17.16 14.64 -6.28
CA ARG A 26 -17.78 13.95 -7.44
C ARG A 26 -16.75 13.33 -8.37
N LEU A 27 -15.61 14.00 -8.58
CA LEU A 27 -14.51 13.46 -9.38
C LEU A 27 -13.87 12.25 -8.68
N LEU A 28 -13.70 12.32 -7.36
CA LEU A 28 -13.20 11.20 -6.56
C LEU A 28 -14.17 10.02 -6.57
N ASP A 29 -15.47 10.25 -6.39
CA ASP A 29 -16.52 9.22 -6.47
C ASP A 29 -16.57 8.60 -7.87
N ALA A 30 -16.45 9.40 -8.93
CA ALA A 30 -16.38 8.89 -10.30
C ALA A 30 -15.18 7.95 -10.52
N LEU A 31 -13.99 8.29 -10.01
CA LEU A 31 -12.82 7.41 -10.02
C LEU A 31 -13.09 6.10 -9.25
N ALA A 32 -13.69 6.20 -8.06
CA ALA A 32 -14.02 5.05 -7.22
C ALA A 32 -15.05 4.11 -7.86
N ARG A 33 -16.08 4.66 -8.52
CA ARG A 33 -17.13 3.88 -9.21
C ARG A 33 -16.64 3.22 -10.47
N ARG A 34 -15.82 3.91 -11.28
CA ARG A 34 -15.35 3.38 -12.57
C ARG A 34 -14.21 2.38 -12.40
N ARG A 35 -13.45 2.44 -11.30
CA ARG A 35 -12.41 1.46 -10.92
C ARG A 35 -11.30 1.25 -11.97
N LYS A 36 -11.20 2.12 -12.97
CA LYS A 36 -10.18 2.17 -14.03
C LYS A 36 -9.57 3.58 -14.14
N PRO A 37 -8.35 3.77 -14.69
CA PRO A 37 -7.85 5.11 -14.96
C PRO A 37 -8.78 5.80 -15.96
N LEU A 38 -9.02 7.11 -15.78
CA LEU A 38 -9.93 7.87 -16.65
C LEU A 38 -9.23 9.06 -17.29
N GLY A 39 -9.45 9.26 -18.58
CA GLY A 39 -9.07 10.50 -19.26
C GLY A 39 -9.89 11.69 -18.77
N LEU A 40 -9.40 12.91 -19.00
CA LEU A 40 -10.05 14.14 -18.53
C LEU A 40 -11.53 14.23 -18.93
N SER A 41 -11.85 14.02 -20.21
CA SER A 41 -13.23 14.14 -20.72
C SER A 41 -14.16 13.05 -20.17
N GLU A 42 -13.67 11.82 -20.03
CA GLU A 42 -14.46 10.71 -19.46
C GLU A 42 -14.74 10.94 -17.97
N LEU A 43 -13.75 11.44 -17.23
CA LEU A 43 -13.89 11.79 -15.81
C LEU A 43 -14.81 12.99 -15.61
N ALA A 44 -14.72 14.02 -16.45
CA ALA A 44 -15.61 15.17 -16.42
C ALA A 44 -17.07 14.76 -16.64
N ALA A 45 -17.33 13.93 -17.67
CA ALA A 45 -18.66 13.40 -17.94
C ALA A 45 -19.19 12.53 -16.79
N ALA A 46 -18.35 11.66 -16.22
CA ALA A 46 -18.73 10.80 -15.09
C ALA A 46 -19.03 11.59 -13.80
N ALA A 47 -18.45 12.78 -13.63
CA ALA A 47 -18.68 13.66 -12.49
C ALA A 47 -19.74 14.75 -12.75
N ASP A 48 -20.39 14.74 -13.92
CA ASP A 48 -21.34 15.76 -14.36
C ASP A 48 -20.75 17.19 -14.33
N LEU A 49 -19.56 17.34 -14.92
CA LEU A 49 -18.82 18.60 -15.02
C LEU A 49 -18.41 18.89 -16.46
N SER A 50 -18.26 20.18 -16.78
CA SER A 50 -17.55 20.55 -18.01
C SER A 50 -16.06 20.18 -17.92
N THR A 51 -15.44 19.86 -19.05
CA THR A 51 -14.01 19.54 -19.13
C THR A 51 -13.12 20.65 -18.55
N ALA A 52 -13.46 21.91 -18.82
CA ALA A 52 -12.73 23.07 -18.30
C ALA A 52 -12.83 23.16 -16.76
N GLN A 53 -14.02 22.93 -16.21
CA GLN A 53 -14.22 22.91 -14.76
C GLN A 53 -13.46 21.74 -14.12
N ALA A 54 -13.61 20.52 -14.66
CA ALA A 54 -12.93 19.33 -14.15
C ALA A 54 -11.42 19.51 -14.13
N HIS A 55 -10.84 20.13 -15.16
CA HIS A 55 -9.40 20.42 -15.22
C HIS A 55 -8.91 21.24 -14.02
N THR A 56 -9.59 22.34 -13.69
CA THR A 56 -9.24 23.20 -12.54
C THR A 56 -9.30 22.46 -11.20
N TYR A 57 -10.30 21.60 -11.02
CA TYR A 57 -10.40 20.73 -9.85
C TYR A 57 -9.27 19.70 -9.82
N LEU A 58 -8.96 19.05 -10.95
CA LEU A 58 -7.93 18.03 -11.05
C LEU A 58 -6.52 18.57 -10.82
N VAL A 59 -6.23 19.81 -11.23
CA VAL A 59 -4.98 20.51 -10.85
C VAL A 59 -4.84 20.56 -9.33
N SER A 60 -5.91 20.94 -8.65
CA SER A 60 -5.92 21.05 -7.18
C SER A 60 -5.85 19.67 -6.51
N LEU A 61 -6.64 18.70 -6.96
CA LEU A 61 -6.63 17.33 -6.42
C LEU A 61 -5.31 16.61 -6.66
N THR A 62 -4.62 16.92 -7.77
CA THR A 62 -3.27 16.40 -8.06
C THR A 62 -2.22 17.04 -7.15
N ARG A 63 -2.31 18.36 -6.92
CA ARG A 63 -1.44 19.05 -5.94
C ARG A 63 -1.61 18.49 -4.52
N LEU A 64 -2.85 18.19 -4.13
CA LEU A 64 -3.15 17.51 -2.86
C LEU A 64 -2.80 16.01 -2.88
N ALA A 65 -2.46 15.48 -4.06
CA ALA A 65 -2.17 14.07 -4.29
C ALA A 65 -3.29 13.10 -3.86
N LEU A 66 -4.54 13.59 -3.85
CA LEU A 66 -5.74 12.76 -3.84
C LEU A 66 -5.94 12.04 -5.17
N VAL A 67 -5.46 12.65 -6.25
CA VAL A 67 -5.42 12.10 -7.60
C VAL A 67 -3.97 12.17 -8.10
N LYS A 68 -3.56 11.20 -8.91
CA LYS A 68 -2.32 11.28 -9.69
C LYS A 68 -2.62 11.05 -11.17
N ARG A 69 -1.68 11.45 -12.02
CA ARG A 69 -1.74 11.20 -13.46
C ARG A 69 -0.76 10.08 -13.80
N ASP A 70 -1.24 9.10 -14.53
CA ASP A 70 -0.40 8.04 -15.07
C ASP A 70 0.58 8.64 -16.10
N ALA A 71 1.88 8.40 -15.91
CA ALA A 71 2.93 9.04 -16.71
C ALA A 71 2.91 8.62 -18.19
N ILE A 72 2.34 7.46 -18.51
CA ILE A 72 2.33 6.89 -19.85
C ILE A 72 1.06 7.30 -20.60
N THR A 73 -0.10 7.04 -20.00
CA THR A 73 -1.42 7.25 -20.62
C THR A 73 -1.96 8.66 -20.40
N GLY A 74 -1.44 9.38 -19.40
CA GLY A 74 -1.99 10.67 -19.01
C GLY A 74 -3.36 10.60 -18.34
N ASN A 75 -3.85 9.39 -18.00
CA ASN A 75 -5.12 9.20 -17.32
C ASN A 75 -5.02 9.49 -15.83
N TYR A 76 -6.13 9.92 -15.23
CA TYR A 76 -6.24 10.18 -13.80
C TYR A 76 -6.60 8.91 -13.03
N GLU A 77 -5.99 8.77 -11.85
CA GLU A 77 -6.25 7.69 -10.92
C GLU A 77 -6.08 8.14 -9.46
N PRO A 78 -6.58 7.38 -8.48
CA PRO A 78 -6.38 7.71 -7.07
C PRO A 78 -4.89 7.88 -6.73
N GLY A 79 -4.58 9.00 -6.08
CA GLY A 79 -3.22 9.37 -5.69
C GLY A 79 -2.81 8.83 -4.33
N PRO A 80 -1.57 9.09 -3.89
CA PRO A 80 -1.04 8.51 -2.66
C PRO A 80 -1.71 9.03 -1.36
N LEU A 81 -2.27 10.25 -1.34
CA LEU A 81 -3.07 10.68 -0.19
C LEU A 81 -4.35 9.84 -0.06
N SER A 82 -4.96 9.48 -1.19
CA SER A 82 -6.11 8.56 -1.21
C SER A 82 -5.72 7.16 -0.75
N LEU A 83 -4.55 6.65 -1.17
CA LEU A 83 -3.97 5.41 -0.63
C LEU A 83 -3.90 5.46 0.89
N ARG A 84 -3.39 6.56 1.45
CA ARG A 84 -3.19 6.64 2.90
C ARG A 84 -4.44 6.85 3.71
N LEU A 85 -5.38 7.66 3.22
CA LEU A 85 -6.70 7.78 3.85
C LEU A 85 -7.42 6.43 3.88
N GLY A 86 -7.34 5.65 2.79
CA GLY A 86 -7.98 4.33 2.74
C GLY A 86 -7.28 3.29 3.62
N LEU A 87 -5.95 3.25 3.64
CA LEU A 87 -5.18 2.39 4.53
C LEU A 87 -5.47 2.68 6.00
N MET A 88 -5.46 3.96 6.39
CA MET A 88 -5.81 4.39 7.74
C MET A 88 -7.23 3.93 8.11
N SER A 89 -8.19 4.02 7.19
CA SER A 89 -9.55 3.51 7.41
C SER A 89 -9.57 1.98 7.63
N ILE A 90 -8.78 1.22 6.86
CA ILE A 90 -8.69 -0.25 6.99
C ILE A 90 -8.01 -0.67 8.30
N GLU A 91 -6.88 -0.06 8.64
CA GLU A 91 -6.09 -0.36 9.85
C GLU A 91 -6.86 -0.06 11.15
N ARG A 92 -7.97 0.67 11.04
CA ARG A 92 -8.84 1.04 12.15
C ARG A 92 -10.08 0.19 12.28
N GLN A 93 -10.39 -0.63 11.27
CA GLN A 93 -11.49 -1.57 11.38
C GLN A 93 -11.20 -2.53 12.54
N PRO A 94 -12.16 -2.70 13.47
CA PRO A 94 -11.99 -3.60 14.61
C PRO A 94 -11.55 -5.00 14.18
N ALA A 95 -12.11 -5.52 13.09
CA ALA A 95 -11.74 -6.82 12.53
C ALA A 95 -10.26 -6.90 12.12
N TYR A 96 -9.73 -5.86 11.46
CA TYR A 96 -8.31 -5.82 11.06
C TYR A 96 -7.40 -5.86 12.30
N ARG A 97 -7.68 -5.00 13.29
CA ARG A 97 -6.89 -4.90 14.53
C ARG A 97 -6.95 -6.17 15.36
N ALA A 98 -8.12 -6.76 15.51
CA ALA A 98 -8.30 -8.02 16.22
C ALA A 98 -7.54 -9.16 15.52
N THR A 99 -7.46 -9.16 14.19
CA THR A 99 -6.85 -10.25 13.42
C THR A 99 -5.32 -10.15 13.36
N LEU A 100 -4.75 -8.94 13.28
CA LEU A 100 -3.33 -8.73 12.98
C LEU A 100 -2.36 -9.51 13.90
N PRO A 101 -2.50 -9.51 15.24
CA PRO A 101 -1.59 -10.26 16.12
C PRO A 101 -1.68 -11.78 15.91
N HIS A 102 -2.87 -12.29 15.55
CA HIS A 102 -3.06 -13.72 15.29
C HIS A 102 -2.47 -14.12 13.94
N ALA A 103 -2.51 -13.24 12.94
CA ALA A 103 -1.89 -13.48 11.64
C ALA A 103 -0.37 -13.55 11.75
N ALA A 104 0.26 -12.64 12.50
CA ALA A 104 1.71 -12.64 12.72
C ALA A 104 2.16 -13.93 13.42
N ARG A 105 1.50 -14.28 14.53
CA ARG A 105 1.78 -15.53 15.26
C ARG A 105 1.52 -16.77 14.41
N LEU A 106 0.46 -16.76 13.60
CA LEU A 106 0.17 -17.86 12.68
C LEU A 106 1.32 -18.03 11.69
N ALA A 107 1.78 -16.94 11.06
CA ALA A 107 2.89 -16.98 10.12
C ALA A 107 4.13 -17.62 10.75
N GLU A 108 4.55 -17.13 11.92
CA GLU A 108 5.66 -17.70 12.71
C GLU A 108 5.46 -19.19 13.01
N THR A 109 4.24 -19.58 13.41
CA THR A 109 3.91 -20.97 13.79
C THR A 109 4.00 -21.92 12.60
N VAL A 110 3.51 -21.51 11.43
CA VAL A 110 3.48 -22.38 10.24
C VAL A 110 4.74 -22.25 9.37
N GLY A 111 5.57 -21.22 9.59
CA GLY A 111 6.74 -20.94 8.75
C GLY A 111 6.40 -20.51 7.31
N LEU A 112 5.18 -20.05 7.08
CA LEU A 112 4.62 -19.73 5.75
C LEU A 112 4.08 -18.29 5.70
N SER A 113 3.75 -17.83 4.50
CA SER A 113 3.12 -16.51 4.32
C SER A 113 1.63 -16.56 4.70
N VAL A 114 1.19 -15.57 5.48
CA VAL A 114 -0.22 -15.39 5.88
C VAL A 114 -0.74 -14.07 5.35
N ALA A 115 -1.71 -14.11 4.46
CA ALA A 115 -2.37 -12.92 3.92
C ALA A 115 -3.67 -12.61 4.66
N LEU A 116 -3.91 -11.33 4.97
CA LEU A 116 -5.21 -10.81 5.37
C LEU A 116 -5.87 -10.16 4.17
N SER A 117 -7.08 -10.60 3.84
CA SER A 117 -7.86 -10.04 2.74
C SER A 117 -9.16 -9.43 3.21
N VAL A 118 -9.45 -8.20 2.77
CA VAL A 118 -10.70 -7.48 3.05
C VAL A 118 -11.57 -7.42 1.80
N PRO A 119 -12.89 -7.22 1.93
CA PRO A 119 -13.72 -6.96 0.77
C PRO A 119 -13.28 -5.67 0.05
N GLY A 120 -12.92 -5.80 -1.23
CA GLY A 120 -12.58 -4.69 -2.10
C GLY A 120 -13.55 -4.55 -3.28
N ALA A 121 -13.55 -3.37 -3.91
CA ALA A 121 -14.48 -3.06 -4.99
C ALA A 121 -14.28 -3.90 -6.27
N LEU A 122 -13.07 -4.45 -6.47
CA LEU A 122 -12.71 -5.36 -7.56
C LEU A 122 -12.70 -6.84 -7.16
N GLY A 123 -12.98 -7.15 -5.89
CA GLY A 123 -12.84 -8.48 -5.29
C GLY A 123 -12.10 -8.44 -3.94
N PRO A 124 -11.96 -9.59 -3.27
CA PRO A 124 -11.17 -9.68 -2.05
C PRO A 124 -9.75 -9.18 -2.29
N THR A 125 -9.28 -8.23 -1.50
CA THR A 125 -8.00 -7.56 -1.70
C THR A 125 -7.09 -7.83 -0.52
N ILE A 126 -5.88 -8.31 -0.78
CA ILE A 126 -4.84 -8.49 0.24
C ILE A 126 -4.42 -7.11 0.76
N VAL A 127 -4.56 -6.86 2.05
CA VAL A 127 -4.16 -5.60 2.70
C VAL A 127 -2.96 -5.75 3.62
N ARG A 128 -2.57 -6.98 3.93
CA ARG A 128 -1.42 -7.30 4.76
C ARG A 128 -0.92 -8.71 4.43
N ILE A 129 0.39 -8.88 4.44
CA ILE A 129 1.04 -10.19 4.39
C ILE A 129 2.01 -10.26 5.57
N GLU A 130 1.89 -11.30 6.37
CA GLU A 130 2.85 -11.68 7.41
C GLU A 130 3.71 -12.83 6.88
N HIS A 131 5.01 -12.80 7.17
CA HIS A 131 5.96 -13.80 6.68
C HIS A 131 6.56 -14.56 7.85
N GLY A 132 6.36 -15.89 7.88
CA GLY A 132 6.95 -16.77 8.90
C GLY A 132 8.24 -17.49 8.48
N GLY A 133 8.70 -17.28 7.24
CA GLY A 133 9.82 -18.01 6.65
C GLY A 133 10.23 -17.40 5.32
N TYR A 134 11.02 -18.13 4.52
CA TYR A 134 11.45 -17.63 3.21
C TYR A 134 10.24 -17.32 2.33
N PRO A 135 10.06 -16.06 1.88
CA PRO A 135 8.87 -15.70 1.13
C PRO A 135 8.83 -16.48 -0.18
N LEU A 136 7.72 -17.17 -0.41
CA LEU A 136 7.45 -17.77 -1.72
C LEU A 136 7.37 -16.64 -2.75
N HIS A 137 8.19 -16.72 -3.80
CA HIS A 137 8.21 -15.73 -4.88
C HIS A 137 7.04 -15.98 -5.84
N VAL A 138 5.83 -15.75 -5.33
CA VAL A 138 4.60 -15.66 -6.10
C VAL A 138 4.29 -14.20 -6.38
N ASN A 139 3.57 -13.93 -7.46
CA ASN A 139 3.09 -12.59 -7.78
C ASN A 139 1.90 -12.18 -6.87
N LEU A 140 2.05 -12.37 -5.56
CA LEU A 140 1.13 -11.95 -4.52
C LEU A 140 1.82 -10.89 -3.68
N HIS A 141 1.20 -9.74 -3.59
CA HIS A 141 1.67 -8.61 -2.83
C HIS A 141 0.49 -7.92 -2.17
N VAL A 142 0.76 -7.01 -1.23
CA VAL A 142 -0.30 -6.15 -0.72
C VAL A 142 -0.90 -5.36 -1.90
N GLY A 143 -2.23 -5.34 -1.99
CA GLY A 143 -2.99 -4.83 -3.12
C GLY A 143 -3.42 -5.88 -4.14
N SER A 144 -2.92 -7.12 -4.09
CA SER A 144 -3.39 -8.18 -5.00
C SER A 144 -4.88 -8.45 -4.80
N VAL A 145 -5.61 -8.55 -5.91
CA VAL A 145 -7.05 -8.86 -5.92
C VAL A 145 -7.24 -10.33 -6.22
N MET A 146 -7.92 -11.03 -5.32
CA MET A 146 -8.17 -12.46 -5.41
C MET A 146 -9.38 -12.72 -6.30
N SER A 147 -9.22 -13.62 -7.27
CA SER A 147 -10.32 -14.10 -8.10
C SER A 147 -11.36 -14.82 -7.25
N LEU A 148 -12.63 -14.46 -7.41
CA LEU A 148 -13.76 -15.07 -6.68
C LEU A 148 -13.91 -16.57 -6.96
N ASP A 149 -13.49 -17.03 -8.13
CA ASP A 149 -13.73 -18.42 -8.57
C ASP A 149 -12.49 -19.31 -8.40
N THR A 150 -11.30 -18.81 -8.70
CA THR A 150 -10.09 -19.66 -8.79
C THR A 150 -9.29 -19.74 -7.50
N THR A 151 -9.48 -18.81 -6.56
CA THR A 151 -8.71 -18.75 -5.31
C THR A 151 -9.53 -19.26 -4.12
N ALA A 152 -8.86 -19.87 -3.13
CA ALA A 152 -9.50 -20.25 -1.87
C ALA A 152 -10.11 -19.03 -1.17
N THR A 153 -9.40 -17.89 -1.16
CA THR A 153 -9.89 -16.62 -0.61
C THR A 153 -11.18 -16.18 -1.29
N GLY A 154 -11.21 -16.17 -2.62
CA GLY A 154 -12.38 -15.84 -3.41
C GLY A 154 -13.59 -16.72 -3.07
N ARG A 155 -13.40 -18.04 -3.04
CA ARG A 155 -14.48 -18.99 -2.72
C ARG A 155 -15.00 -18.86 -1.28
N VAL A 156 -14.14 -18.54 -0.31
CA VAL A 156 -14.57 -18.17 1.06
C VAL A 156 -15.44 -16.92 1.03
N PHE A 157 -15.03 -15.87 0.31
CA PHE A 157 -15.86 -14.68 0.16
C PHE A 157 -17.19 -15.01 -0.52
N ARG A 158 -17.24 -15.86 -1.55
CA ARG A 158 -18.51 -16.28 -2.18
C ARG A 158 -19.41 -17.07 -1.24
N ALA A 159 -18.82 -17.88 -0.35
CA ALA A 159 -19.58 -18.70 0.59
C ALA A 159 -20.19 -17.87 1.72
N PHE A 160 -19.47 -16.88 2.24
CA PHE A 160 -19.83 -16.18 3.48
C PHE A 160 -20.10 -14.67 3.33
N GLY A 161 -19.77 -14.07 2.19
CA GLY A 161 -19.89 -12.64 1.95
C GLY A 161 -21.32 -12.16 1.69
N ASP A 162 -21.51 -10.85 1.78
CA ASP A 162 -22.78 -10.21 1.48
C ASP A 162 -23.16 -10.35 -0.02
N PRO A 163 -24.37 -10.82 -0.36
CA PRO A 163 -24.76 -11.05 -1.75
C PRO A 163 -24.69 -9.81 -2.65
N ALA A 164 -25.01 -8.61 -2.15
CA ALA A 164 -24.98 -7.39 -2.95
C ALA A 164 -23.53 -6.96 -3.22
N GLN A 165 -22.67 -7.05 -2.22
CA GLN A 165 -21.24 -6.80 -2.36
C GLN A 165 -20.58 -7.80 -3.33
N LEU A 166 -20.91 -9.09 -3.22
CA LEU A 166 -20.41 -10.13 -4.11
C LEU A 166 -20.86 -9.94 -5.55
N ALA A 167 -22.11 -9.54 -5.79
CA ALA A 167 -22.59 -9.22 -7.13
C ALA A 167 -21.80 -8.06 -7.76
N ALA A 168 -21.50 -7.01 -6.97
CA ALA A 168 -20.70 -5.89 -7.43
C ALA A 168 -19.23 -6.28 -7.72
N MET A 169 -18.64 -7.16 -6.90
CA MET A 169 -17.30 -7.72 -7.14
C MET A 169 -17.29 -8.57 -8.43
N ALA A 170 -18.24 -9.50 -8.57
CA ALA A 170 -18.34 -10.38 -9.73
C ALA A 170 -18.52 -9.60 -11.04
N ALA A 171 -19.36 -8.56 -11.04
CA ALA A 171 -19.51 -7.67 -12.18
C ALA A 171 -18.20 -6.96 -12.56
N SER A 172 -17.37 -6.62 -11.56
CA SER A 172 -16.06 -6.01 -11.79
C SER A 172 -15.04 -7.00 -12.35
N GLN A 173 -15.11 -8.27 -11.94
CA GLN A 173 -14.21 -9.32 -12.42
C GLN A 173 -14.61 -9.88 -13.81
N ALA A 174 -15.90 -9.76 -14.19
CA ALA A 174 -16.42 -10.26 -15.45
C ALA A 174 -15.75 -9.62 -16.69
N GLY A 175 -15.26 -8.38 -16.58
CA GLY A 175 -14.57 -7.65 -17.65
C GLY A 175 -13.05 -7.50 -17.49
N ALA A 176 -12.46 -8.06 -16.41
CA ALA A 176 -11.08 -7.79 -16.04
C ALA A 176 -10.02 -8.61 -16.80
N GLY A 177 -10.40 -9.57 -17.64
CA GLY A 177 -9.45 -10.47 -18.34
C GLY A 177 -8.51 -11.22 -17.38
N ASP A 178 -7.39 -11.75 -17.89
CA ASP A 178 -6.35 -12.47 -17.12
C ASP A 178 -5.56 -11.58 -16.12
N ALA A 179 -6.02 -10.35 -15.86
CA ALA A 179 -5.29 -9.36 -15.06
C ALA A 179 -5.52 -9.48 -13.53
N LEU A 180 -6.51 -10.27 -13.09
CA LEU A 180 -6.73 -10.52 -11.66
C LEU A 180 -5.66 -11.49 -11.16
N ALA A 181 -4.66 -10.93 -10.48
CA ALA A 181 -3.42 -11.57 -10.03
C ALA A 181 -2.49 -12.08 -11.16
N GLY A 182 -2.64 -11.58 -12.40
CA GLY A 182 -1.67 -11.86 -13.48
C GLY A 182 -1.57 -13.32 -13.88
N PHE A 183 -2.65 -14.08 -13.72
CA PHE A 183 -2.68 -15.52 -13.98
C PHE A 183 -3.66 -15.80 -15.13
N GLU A 184 -3.17 -16.50 -16.15
CA GLU A 184 -4.01 -17.06 -17.20
C GLU A 184 -5.13 -17.87 -16.56
N ARG A 185 -6.38 -17.64 -16.99
CA ARG A 185 -7.46 -18.56 -16.67
C ARG A 185 -7.07 -19.93 -17.20
N THR A 186 -6.63 -20.85 -16.34
CA THR A 186 -6.86 -22.27 -16.59
C THR A 186 -8.37 -22.38 -16.83
N ARG A 187 -8.76 -22.68 -18.07
CA ARG A 187 -10.15 -22.89 -18.50
C ARG A 187 -10.70 -24.12 -17.76
N GLN A 188 -10.97 -23.98 -16.47
CA GLN A 188 -11.87 -24.89 -15.79
C GLN A 188 -13.27 -24.55 -16.29
N PRO A 189 -14.05 -25.54 -16.73
CA PRO A 189 -15.43 -25.31 -17.13
C PRO A 189 -16.17 -24.67 -15.97
N THR A 190 -16.86 -23.57 -16.23
CA THR A 190 -17.72 -22.89 -15.25
C THR A 190 -18.67 -23.94 -14.69
N PRO A 191 -18.62 -24.26 -13.37
CA PRO A 191 -19.54 -25.22 -12.79
C PRO A 191 -20.97 -24.77 -13.06
N ASP A 192 -21.87 -25.72 -13.31
CA ASP A 192 -23.29 -25.39 -13.36
C ASP A 192 -23.74 -24.78 -12.02
N ALA A 193 -24.86 -24.07 -12.03
CA ALA A 193 -25.31 -23.33 -10.86
C ALA A 193 -25.56 -24.23 -9.63
N GLY A 194 -25.96 -25.49 -9.84
CA GLY A 194 -26.21 -26.45 -8.77
C GLY A 194 -24.92 -26.97 -8.14
N ALA A 195 -23.95 -27.36 -8.96
CA ALA A 195 -22.63 -27.79 -8.54
C ALA A 195 -21.90 -26.69 -7.75
N ARG A 196 -22.00 -25.44 -8.22
CA ARG A 196 -21.48 -24.27 -7.51
C ARG A 196 -22.15 -24.06 -6.16
N GLN A 197 -23.48 -24.18 -6.08
CA GLN A 197 -24.19 -24.00 -4.82
C GLN A 197 -23.78 -25.09 -3.80
N ALA A 198 -23.70 -26.35 -4.24
CA ALA A 198 -23.23 -27.45 -3.41
C ALA A 198 -21.78 -27.26 -2.93
N GLU A 199 -20.90 -26.73 -3.76
CA GLU A 199 -19.54 -26.37 -3.38
C GLU A 199 -19.51 -25.30 -2.27
N LEU A 200 -20.29 -24.22 -2.43
CA LEU A 200 -20.39 -23.16 -1.41
C LEU A 200 -20.98 -23.69 -0.10
N ASP A 201 -21.96 -24.60 -0.15
CA ASP A 201 -22.53 -25.22 1.04
C ASP A 201 -21.53 -26.15 1.74
N ALA A 202 -20.70 -26.86 0.98
CA ALA A 202 -19.60 -27.65 1.54
C ALA A 202 -18.54 -26.75 2.21
N ILE A 203 -18.22 -25.60 1.64
CA ILE A 203 -17.32 -24.60 2.25
C ILE A 203 -17.92 -24.08 3.57
N ARG A 204 -19.22 -23.75 3.57
CA ARG A 204 -19.93 -23.31 4.78
C ARG A 204 -19.89 -24.35 5.88
N ALA A 205 -20.15 -25.61 5.55
CA ALA A 205 -20.12 -26.71 6.51
C ALA A 205 -18.71 -26.96 7.08
N ARG A 206 -17.66 -26.82 6.27
CA ARG A 206 -16.27 -27.00 6.73
C ARG A 206 -15.70 -25.80 7.48
N GLY A 207 -16.17 -24.59 7.18
CA GLY A 207 -15.62 -23.33 7.71
C GLY A 207 -14.21 -23.00 7.19
N ILE A 208 -13.71 -23.71 6.18
CA ILE A 208 -12.38 -23.56 5.60
C ILE A 208 -12.42 -24.00 4.13
N GLU A 209 -11.57 -23.39 3.32
CA GLU A 209 -11.39 -23.74 1.92
C GLU A 209 -9.91 -23.85 1.55
N ARG A 210 -9.60 -24.64 0.52
CA ARG A 210 -8.23 -24.79 0.01
C ARG A 210 -8.16 -24.61 -1.50
N SER A 211 -6.99 -24.24 -1.99
CA SER A 211 -6.64 -24.23 -3.41
C SER A 211 -5.34 -25.00 -3.58
N VAL A 212 -5.28 -25.91 -4.56
CA VAL A 212 -4.11 -26.73 -4.83
C VAL A 212 -3.68 -26.48 -6.27
N ASP A 213 -2.44 -26.01 -6.46
CA ASP A 213 -1.86 -25.67 -7.76
C ASP A 213 -2.69 -24.68 -8.59
N LEU A 214 -3.49 -23.86 -7.91
CA LEU A 214 -4.43 -22.93 -8.53
C LEU A 214 -4.46 -21.59 -7.78
N PRO A 215 -4.46 -20.46 -8.50
CA PRO A 215 -4.37 -20.34 -9.97
C PRO A 215 -2.96 -20.58 -10.53
N SER A 216 -1.95 -20.68 -9.66
CA SER A 216 -0.55 -20.85 -10.04
C SER A 216 -0.07 -22.28 -9.75
N PRO A 217 0.48 -23.00 -10.74
CA PRO A 217 1.11 -24.29 -10.50
C PRO A 217 2.23 -24.20 -9.46
N GLY A 218 2.33 -25.18 -8.57
CA GLY A 218 3.33 -25.20 -7.49
C GLY A 218 2.98 -24.30 -6.30
N VAL A 219 1.80 -23.65 -6.30
CA VAL A 219 1.33 -22.80 -5.21
C VAL A 219 0.01 -23.34 -4.68
N SER A 220 -0.04 -23.54 -3.38
CA SER A 220 -1.25 -23.99 -2.68
C SER A 220 -1.57 -23.07 -1.51
N ALA A 221 -2.86 -23.00 -1.15
CA ALA A 221 -3.34 -22.10 -0.13
C ALA A 221 -4.52 -22.69 0.66
N MET A 222 -4.64 -22.31 1.93
CA MET A 222 -5.82 -22.57 2.76
C MET A 222 -6.37 -21.25 3.31
N CYS A 223 -7.69 -21.10 3.34
CA CYS A 223 -8.36 -19.86 3.72
C CYS A 223 -9.51 -20.11 4.69
N VAL A 224 -9.63 -19.25 5.70
CA VAL A 224 -10.74 -19.22 6.65
C VAL A 224 -11.36 -17.83 6.74
N PRO A 225 -12.69 -17.74 6.93
CA PRO A 225 -13.37 -16.49 7.22
C PRO A 225 -13.13 -16.02 8.66
N VAL A 226 -13.16 -14.70 8.86
CA VAL A 226 -13.25 -14.06 10.19
C VAL A 226 -14.56 -13.27 10.24
N PHE A 227 -15.34 -13.51 11.28
CA PHE A 227 -16.70 -12.97 11.42
C PHE A 227 -16.78 -11.91 12.53
N ASP A 228 -17.77 -11.02 12.43
CA ASP A 228 -18.22 -10.22 13.57
C ASP A 228 -19.18 -10.99 14.50
N ALA A 229 -19.66 -10.30 15.54
CA ALA A 229 -20.61 -10.86 16.51
C ALA A 229 -21.96 -11.26 15.89
N ASP A 230 -22.34 -10.67 14.75
CA ASP A 230 -23.56 -10.98 14.00
C ASP A 230 -23.35 -12.12 12.98
N GLY A 231 -22.16 -12.72 12.93
CA GLY A 231 -21.81 -13.78 11.99
C GLY A 231 -21.56 -13.29 10.56
N ARG A 232 -21.35 -11.97 10.36
CA ARG A 232 -21.05 -11.42 9.03
C ARG A 232 -19.55 -11.47 8.76
N LEU A 233 -19.19 -11.85 7.54
CA LEU A 233 -17.80 -11.90 7.10
C LEU A 233 -17.20 -10.48 7.10
N GLN A 234 -16.11 -10.29 7.85
CA GLN A 234 -15.39 -9.02 7.89
C GLN A 234 -14.11 -9.06 7.06
N LEU A 235 -13.35 -10.15 7.16
CA LEU A 235 -12.12 -10.40 6.40
C LEU A 235 -11.83 -11.90 6.32
N ALA A 236 -10.78 -12.29 5.59
CA ALA A 236 -10.30 -13.67 5.54
C ALA A 236 -8.79 -13.77 5.81
N LEU A 237 -8.39 -14.86 6.47
CA LEU A 237 -6.99 -15.25 6.65
C LEU A 237 -6.66 -16.35 5.65
N THR A 238 -5.56 -16.19 4.92
CA THR A 238 -5.10 -17.18 3.93
C THR A 238 -3.64 -17.53 4.17
N VAL A 239 -3.34 -18.80 4.44
CA VAL A 239 -1.96 -19.34 4.44
C VAL A 239 -1.61 -19.75 3.02
N ILE A 240 -0.43 -19.33 2.54
CA ILE A 240 0.05 -19.58 1.18
C ILE A 240 1.46 -20.18 1.25
N GLY A 241 1.70 -21.24 0.49
CA GLY A 241 2.98 -21.94 0.45
C GLY A 241 3.21 -22.70 -0.86
N SER A 242 4.41 -23.24 -1.03
CA SER A 242 4.72 -24.15 -2.13
C SER A 242 3.88 -25.41 -1.99
N SER A 243 3.27 -25.89 -3.07
CA SER A 243 2.50 -27.14 -3.10
C SER A 243 3.31 -28.36 -2.64
N GLU A 244 4.64 -28.30 -2.74
CA GLU A 244 5.52 -29.37 -2.27
C GLU A 244 5.69 -29.42 -0.74
N SER A 245 5.46 -28.31 -0.05
CA SER A 245 5.75 -28.18 1.39
C SER A 245 4.54 -27.87 2.27
N ILE A 246 3.50 -27.23 1.72
CA ILE A 246 2.30 -26.88 2.49
C ILE A 246 1.37 -28.09 2.65
N ASP A 247 1.02 -28.42 3.90
CA ASP A 247 -0.05 -29.38 4.17
C ASP A 247 -1.42 -28.73 3.99
N VAL A 248 -2.12 -29.13 2.92
CA VAL A 248 -3.49 -28.69 2.58
C VAL A 248 -4.58 -29.68 3.02
N GLY A 249 -4.23 -30.64 3.89
CA GLY A 249 -5.17 -31.56 4.52
C GLY A 249 -6.17 -30.80 5.40
N TRP A 250 -7.45 -31.19 5.35
CA TRP A 250 -8.51 -30.52 6.10
C TRP A 250 -8.33 -30.60 7.62
N ASP A 251 -7.60 -31.61 8.10
CA ASP A 251 -7.30 -31.86 9.51
C ASP A 251 -5.78 -31.77 9.81
N GLY A 252 -5.01 -31.19 8.87
CA GLY A 252 -3.57 -30.99 9.03
C GLY A 252 -3.22 -29.85 10.00
N PRO A 253 -1.93 -29.69 10.35
CA PRO A 253 -1.47 -28.68 11.29
C PRO A 253 -1.73 -27.26 10.79
N VAL A 254 -1.59 -27.00 9.48
CA VAL A 254 -1.90 -25.68 8.88
C VAL A 254 -3.40 -25.37 9.04
N ALA A 255 -4.27 -26.33 8.75
CA ALA A 255 -5.72 -26.16 8.90
C ALA A 255 -6.13 -25.91 10.36
N ALA A 256 -5.54 -26.65 11.30
CA ALA A 256 -5.78 -26.48 12.73
C ALA A 256 -5.32 -25.10 13.22
N ALA A 257 -4.10 -24.68 12.89
CA ALA A 257 -3.56 -23.38 13.27
C ALA A 257 -4.35 -22.23 12.65
N LEU A 258 -4.74 -22.34 11.38
CA LEU A 258 -5.52 -21.33 10.67
C LEU A 258 -6.93 -21.17 11.27
N ARG A 259 -7.64 -22.28 11.56
CA ARG A 259 -8.93 -22.24 12.26
C ARG A 259 -8.81 -21.63 13.64
N ASP A 260 -7.75 -21.97 14.37
CA ASP A 260 -7.53 -21.43 15.71
C ASP A 260 -7.30 -19.92 15.69
N ALA A 261 -6.46 -19.43 14.77
CA ALA A 261 -6.23 -18.00 14.56
C ALA A 261 -7.54 -17.25 14.23
N ALA A 262 -8.39 -17.80 13.36
CA ALA A 262 -9.68 -17.20 13.02
C ALA A 262 -10.69 -17.21 14.17
N ARG A 263 -10.73 -18.29 14.97
CA ARG A 263 -11.56 -18.34 16.19
C ARG A 263 -11.12 -17.29 17.21
N GLN A 264 -9.82 -17.17 17.44
CA GLN A 264 -9.27 -16.16 18.35
C GLN A 264 -9.57 -14.74 17.85
N ALA A 265 -9.37 -14.47 16.56
CA ALA A 265 -9.68 -13.17 15.96
C ALA A 265 -11.17 -12.81 16.06
N THR A 266 -12.06 -13.77 15.75
CA THR A 266 -13.53 -13.60 15.86
C THR A 266 -13.95 -13.36 17.31
N ALA A 267 -13.37 -14.09 18.26
CA ALA A 267 -13.62 -13.89 19.70
C ALA A 267 -13.15 -12.51 20.18
N SER A 268 -11.97 -12.06 19.75
CA SER A 268 -11.43 -10.72 20.06
C SER A 268 -12.28 -9.59 19.48
N LEU A 269 -13.00 -9.83 18.38
CA LEU A 269 -13.92 -8.86 17.79
C LEU A 269 -15.27 -8.79 18.54
N GLY A 270 -15.75 -9.93 19.06
CA GLY A 270 -16.98 -10.01 19.85
C GLY A 270 -16.80 -9.59 21.31
N ALA A 271 -15.60 -9.68 21.86
CA ALA A 271 -15.25 -9.10 23.15
C ALA A 271 -15.02 -7.60 22.96
N ALA A 272 -15.92 -6.75 23.48
CA ALA A 272 -15.71 -5.30 23.51
C ALA A 272 -14.41 -4.98 24.28
N GLN A 273 -13.31 -4.86 23.56
CA GLN A 273 -12.05 -4.39 24.11
C GLN A 273 -11.65 -3.11 23.41
N ASP A 274 -11.52 -2.05 24.20
CA ASP A 274 -10.65 -0.91 23.94
C ASP A 274 -9.21 -1.42 23.81
N ILE A 275 -8.89 -2.06 22.68
CA ILE A 275 -7.52 -2.39 22.34
C ILE A 275 -6.84 -1.06 22.05
N ALA A 276 -6.04 -0.59 23.02
CA ALA A 276 -5.21 0.57 22.85
C ALA A 276 -4.40 0.42 21.56
N PRO A 277 -4.39 1.43 20.67
CA PRO A 277 -3.64 1.35 19.43
C PRO A 277 -2.16 1.05 19.75
N PRO A 278 -1.45 0.29 18.89
CA PRO A 278 -0.01 0.13 19.04
C PRO A 278 0.63 1.52 19.15
N ALA A 279 1.58 1.67 20.07
CA ALA A 279 2.26 2.93 20.31
C ALA A 279 2.87 3.42 18.99
N ALA A 280 2.26 4.44 18.40
CA ALA A 280 2.85 5.14 17.27
C ALA A 280 4.15 5.76 17.75
N ALA A 281 5.27 5.39 17.13
CA ALA A 281 6.51 6.14 17.29
C ALA A 281 6.17 7.61 16.99
N ALA A 282 6.26 8.45 18.02
CA ALA A 282 5.97 9.88 17.93
C ALA A 282 7.05 10.57 17.09
N SER A 283 6.94 10.42 15.78
CA SER A 283 7.61 11.26 14.80
C SER A 283 6.52 12.04 14.08
N VAL A 284 6.67 13.36 14.03
CA VAL A 284 5.82 14.21 13.20
C VAL A 284 6.14 13.87 11.75
N ALA A 285 5.40 12.91 11.23
CA ALA A 285 5.28 12.55 9.84
C ALA A 285 5.10 13.81 8.96
N ARG A 286 6.19 14.27 8.34
CA ARG A 286 6.15 15.37 7.38
C ARG A 286 5.86 14.80 6.00
N VAL A 287 4.65 15.05 5.51
CA VAL A 287 4.34 14.94 4.08
C VAL A 287 5.42 15.73 3.31
N PRO A 288 6.11 15.14 2.33
CA PRO A 288 7.09 15.88 1.55
C PRO A 288 6.42 17.10 0.94
N PRO A 289 7.00 18.31 1.03
CA PRO A 289 6.48 19.47 0.33
C PRO A 289 6.36 19.15 -1.16
N ALA A 290 5.15 19.33 -1.69
CA ALA A 290 4.71 19.19 -3.07
C ALA A 290 5.38 18.08 -3.90
N LEU A 291 4.66 16.96 -4.10
CA LEU A 291 4.94 15.98 -5.16
C LEU A 291 4.56 16.48 -6.56
N ALA A 292 4.61 17.79 -6.76
CA ALA A 292 4.15 18.46 -7.95
C ALA A 292 5.19 19.50 -8.38
N ASP A 293 6.37 19.03 -8.79
CA ASP A 293 7.33 19.89 -9.51
C ASP A 293 6.86 20.26 -10.92
N ASP A 294 5.68 19.79 -11.37
CA ASP A 294 5.12 20.13 -12.69
C ASP A 294 4.03 21.22 -12.68
N ALA A 295 3.62 21.76 -11.52
CA ALA A 295 2.55 22.76 -11.47
C ALA A 295 3.08 24.20 -11.52
N LYS A 296 3.64 24.62 -12.67
CA LYS A 296 3.83 26.05 -12.95
C LYS A 296 2.50 26.80 -12.81
N ALA A 297 2.42 27.67 -11.80
CA ALA A 297 1.62 28.91 -11.75
C ALA A 297 0.16 28.88 -12.27
N GLN A 298 -0.58 27.78 -12.14
CA GLN A 298 -2.02 27.75 -12.49
C GLN A 298 -2.90 27.89 -11.25
N ARG A 299 -3.89 28.79 -11.33
CA ARG A 299 -4.86 29.07 -10.27
C ARG A 299 -5.74 27.84 -10.04
N GLY A 300 -5.36 27.02 -9.05
CA GLY A 300 -6.21 25.98 -8.49
C GLY A 300 -7.36 26.56 -7.67
N ILE A 301 -8.10 25.70 -6.98
CA ILE A 301 -9.24 26.07 -6.14
C ILE A 301 -8.75 26.23 -4.70
N ASN A 302 -8.60 27.48 -4.27
CA ASN A 302 -8.04 27.83 -2.96
C ASN A 302 -8.72 27.13 -1.77
N ALA A 303 -10.03 26.89 -1.84
CA ALA A 303 -10.76 26.19 -0.77
C ALA A 303 -10.33 24.72 -0.62
N LEU A 304 -9.79 24.09 -1.67
CA LEU A 304 -9.25 22.73 -1.57
C LEU A 304 -7.91 22.71 -0.82
N ASP A 305 -7.15 23.80 -0.77
CA ASP A 305 -5.87 23.83 -0.05
C ASP A 305 -6.07 23.61 1.45
N SER A 306 -7.00 24.34 2.08
CA SER A 306 -7.35 24.10 3.48
C SER A 306 -8.00 22.74 3.74
N THR A 307 -8.66 22.17 2.73
CA THR A 307 -9.15 20.78 2.81
C THR A 307 -7.98 19.80 2.83
N GLY A 308 -6.99 20.03 2.00
CA GLY A 308 -5.74 19.28 1.96
C GLY A 308 -5.00 19.31 3.29
N GLU A 309 -4.80 20.49 3.87
CA GLU A 309 -4.16 20.66 5.18
C GLU A 309 -4.82 19.80 6.27
N LEU A 310 -6.16 19.75 6.29
CA LEU A 310 -6.91 18.89 7.24
C LEU A 310 -6.69 17.40 6.97
N LEU A 311 -6.73 16.96 5.71
CA LEU A 311 -6.52 15.55 5.36
C LEU A 311 -5.10 15.10 5.67
N LEU A 312 -4.10 15.95 5.38
CA LEU A 312 -2.71 15.69 5.71
C LEU A 312 -2.51 15.66 7.23
N ALA A 313 -3.10 16.58 7.99
CA ALA A 313 -3.04 16.58 9.44
C ALA A 313 -3.62 15.30 10.05
N LEU A 314 -4.75 14.81 9.53
CA LEU A 314 -5.36 13.56 9.96
C LEU A 314 -4.45 12.36 9.68
N VAL A 315 -3.93 12.28 8.46
CA VAL A 315 -3.06 11.18 8.01
C VAL A 315 -1.72 11.18 8.76
N SER A 316 -1.13 12.36 9.00
CA SER A 316 0.08 12.51 9.82
C SER A 316 -0.14 12.13 11.28
N ALA A 317 -1.34 12.34 11.82
CA ALA A 317 -1.66 11.94 13.19
C ALA A 317 -1.83 10.42 13.35
N GLY A 318 -2.16 9.70 12.27
CA GLY A 318 -2.34 8.24 12.28
C GLY A 318 -3.48 7.74 13.19
N ARG A 319 -4.37 8.63 13.64
CA ARG A 319 -5.48 8.34 14.55
C ARG A 319 -6.64 9.30 14.33
N ALA A 320 -7.82 8.98 14.86
CA ALA A 320 -8.96 9.87 14.76
C ALA A 320 -8.71 11.09 15.61
N LEU A 321 -9.14 12.23 15.09
CA LEU A 321 -9.00 13.50 15.75
C LEU A 321 -10.37 14.18 15.87
N PRO A 322 -10.73 14.71 17.05
CA PRO A 322 -11.85 15.63 17.14
C PRO A 322 -11.54 16.93 16.38
N LEU A 323 -12.59 17.70 16.04
CA LEU A 323 -12.48 18.96 15.30
C LEU A 323 -11.37 19.88 15.83
N ARG A 324 -11.29 20.05 17.16
CA ARG A 324 -10.33 20.95 17.80
C ARG A 324 -8.88 20.57 17.47
N ASP A 325 -8.56 19.29 17.65
CA ASP A 325 -7.20 18.79 17.50
C ASP A 325 -6.82 18.73 16.01
N LEU A 326 -7.77 18.40 15.14
CA LEU A 326 -7.57 18.40 13.69
C LEU A 326 -7.33 19.82 13.15
N ALA A 327 -8.10 20.79 13.61
CA ALA A 327 -7.93 22.20 13.24
C ALA A 327 -6.58 22.75 13.73
N ALA A 328 -6.18 22.40 14.96
CA ALA A 328 -4.87 22.76 15.50
C ALA A 328 -3.72 22.13 14.71
N ALA A 329 -3.81 20.84 14.38
CA ALA A 329 -2.80 20.13 13.58
C ALA A 329 -2.70 20.69 12.14
N ALA A 330 -3.81 21.17 11.57
CA ALA A 330 -3.85 21.87 10.28
C ALA A 330 -3.54 23.37 10.37
N ALA A 331 -3.12 23.87 11.54
CA ALA A 331 -2.78 25.27 11.79
C ALA A 331 -3.88 26.27 11.37
N MET A 332 -5.16 25.94 11.61
CA MET A 332 -6.29 26.82 11.26
C MET A 332 -7.37 26.87 12.35
N PRO A 333 -8.19 27.94 12.42
CA PRO A 333 -9.29 28.02 13.38
C PRO A 333 -10.35 26.93 13.16
N ALA A 334 -10.92 26.39 14.23
CA ALA A 334 -11.97 25.36 14.16
C ALA A 334 -13.20 25.82 13.35
N ALA A 335 -13.58 27.10 13.44
CA ALA A 335 -14.65 27.69 12.65
C ALA A 335 -14.36 27.69 11.13
N LYS A 336 -13.09 27.76 10.74
CA LYS A 336 -12.65 27.61 9.34
C LYS A 336 -12.65 26.13 8.94
N ALA A 337 -12.16 25.24 9.79
CA ALA A 337 -12.05 23.81 9.49
C ALA A 337 -13.41 23.11 9.36
N PHE A 338 -14.37 23.45 10.23
CA PHE A 338 -15.63 22.71 10.37
C PHE A 338 -16.43 22.57 9.05
N PRO A 339 -16.65 23.62 8.24
CA PRO A 339 -17.34 23.47 6.96
C PRO A 339 -16.65 22.51 5.96
N HIS A 340 -15.31 22.42 5.99
CA HIS A 340 -14.58 21.46 5.15
C HIS A 340 -14.84 20.03 5.62
N LEU A 341 -14.79 19.79 6.94
CA LEU A 341 -15.05 18.47 7.51
C LEU A 341 -16.49 18.00 7.25
N VAL A 342 -17.46 18.91 7.32
CA VAL A 342 -18.86 18.62 6.95
C VAL A 342 -18.94 18.16 5.49
N SER A 343 -18.31 18.86 4.56
CA SER A 343 -18.31 18.45 3.15
C SER A 343 -17.53 17.16 2.91
N LEU A 344 -16.39 16.96 3.57
CA LEU A 344 -15.61 15.72 3.50
C LEU A 344 -16.39 14.51 4.02
N GLN A 345 -17.17 14.70 5.09
CA GLN A 345 -18.08 13.68 5.61
C GLN A 345 -19.23 13.40 4.64
N LYS A 346 -19.84 14.46 4.08
CA LYS A 346 -20.94 14.34 3.14
C LYS A 346 -20.57 13.58 1.86
N ILE A 347 -19.35 13.79 1.34
CA ILE A 347 -18.85 13.03 0.18
C ILE A 347 -18.32 11.64 0.56
N GLY A 348 -18.27 11.31 1.85
CA GLY A 348 -17.81 10.01 2.36
C GLY A 348 -16.29 9.83 2.38
N LEU A 349 -15.51 10.89 2.14
CA LEU A 349 -14.04 10.82 2.24
C LEU A 349 -13.60 10.73 3.70
N LEU A 350 -14.35 11.39 4.60
CA LEU A 350 -14.22 11.21 6.04
C LEU A 350 -15.49 10.57 6.62
N SER A 351 -15.34 9.93 7.77
CA SER A 351 -16.41 9.51 8.67
C SER A 351 -16.25 10.23 10.01
N ARG A 352 -17.32 10.24 10.81
CA ARG A 352 -17.30 10.76 12.17
C ARG A 352 -17.88 9.70 13.10
N ASP A 353 -17.10 9.29 14.10
CA ASP A 353 -17.53 8.30 15.08
C ASP A 353 -18.48 8.89 16.14
N GLU A 354 -18.99 8.04 17.03
CA GLU A 354 -19.88 8.44 18.13
C GLU A 354 -19.22 9.41 19.12
N ALA A 355 -17.89 9.30 19.30
CA ALA A 355 -17.09 10.25 20.09
C ALA A 355 -16.88 11.59 19.38
N GLY A 356 -17.38 11.74 18.14
CA GLY A 356 -17.30 12.94 17.36
C GLY A 356 -15.94 13.18 16.71
N CYS A 357 -15.07 12.16 16.68
CA CYS A 357 -13.76 12.21 16.06
C CYS A 357 -13.84 11.83 14.57
N PHE A 358 -13.01 12.46 13.76
CA PHE A 358 -12.97 12.27 12.32
C PHE A 358 -11.95 11.20 11.93
N ASP A 359 -12.30 10.39 10.94
CA ASP A 359 -11.47 9.32 10.39
C ASP A 359 -11.70 9.14 8.88
N GLY A 360 -10.93 8.27 8.23
CA GLY A 360 -11.17 7.88 6.83
C GLY A 360 -12.56 7.27 6.66
N GLY A 361 -13.30 7.76 5.65
CA GLY A 361 -14.64 7.27 5.32
C GLY A 361 -14.66 6.19 4.24
N PRO A 362 -15.85 5.67 3.87
CA PRO A 362 -15.99 4.61 2.88
C PRO A 362 -15.43 4.96 1.49
N LEU A 363 -15.52 6.22 1.05
CA LEU A 363 -14.95 6.65 -0.22
C LEU A 363 -13.42 6.64 -0.15
N ALA A 364 -12.83 7.06 0.98
CA ALA A 364 -11.39 6.97 1.19
C ALA A 364 -10.90 5.51 1.17
N GLN A 365 -11.61 4.59 1.83
CA GLN A 365 -11.31 3.16 1.78
C GLN A 365 -11.35 2.62 0.34
N ALA A 366 -12.41 2.94 -0.42
CA ALA A 366 -12.53 2.49 -1.81
C ALA A 366 -11.39 3.03 -2.68
N LEU A 367 -11.12 4.34 -2.60
CA LEU A 367 -10.03 4.96 -3.35
C LEU A 367 -8.66 4.42 -2.94
N GLY A 368 -8.45 4.15 -1.64
CA GLY A 368 -7.18 3.65 -1.15
C GLY A 368 -6.90 2.21 -1.60
N LEU A 369 -7.92 1.34 -1.60
CA LEU A 369 -7.79 0.00 -2.17
C LEU A 369 -7.49 0.06 -3.68
N ILE A 370 -8.16 0.95 -4.43
CA ILE A 370 -7.88 1.15 -5.86
C ILE A 370 -6.46 1.69 -6.07
N ALA A 371 -6.02 2.66 -5.25
CA ALA A 371 -4.68 3.22 -5.33
C ALA A 371 -3.62 2.13 -5.07
N MET A 372 -3.84 1.30 -4.04
CA MET A 372 -2.95 0.21 -3.64
C MET A 372 -2.74 -0.79 -4.78
N GLN A 373 -3.82 -1.16 -5.46
CA GLN A 373 -3.79 -2.06 -6.62
C GLN A 373 -2.99 -1.51 -7.81
N ARG A 374 -2.69 -0.20 -7.82
CA ARG A 374 -2.07 0.49 -8.95
C ARG A 374 -0.73 1.11 -8.65
N VAL A 375 -0.20 0.91 -7.45
CA VAL A 375 1.18 1.24 -7.14
C VAL A 375 2.07 0.39 -8.05
N SER A 376 2.82 1.04 -8.93
CA SER A 376 3.76 0.39 -9.84
C SER A 376 5.14 0.94 -9.57
N PRO A 377 6.03 0.19 -8.91
CA PRO A 377 7.33 0.70 -8.49
C PRO A 377 8.13 1.31 -9.64
N THR A 378 8.19 0.61 -10.78
CA THR A 378 8.92 1.08 -11.96
C THR A 378 8.31 2.35 -12.53
N ARG A 379 6.99 2.36 -12.78
CA ARG A 379 6.30 3.49 -13.41
C ARG A 379 6.27 4.73 -12.51
N ASP A 380 6.08 4.53 -11.22
CA ASP A 380 6.02 5.62 -10.25
C ASP A 380 7.41 6.18 -9.90
N ALA A 381 8.47 5.37 -10.01
CA ALA A 381 9.85 5.81 -9.80
C ALA A 381 10.47 6.54 -11.01
N GLU A 382 9.97 6.28 -12.22
CA GLU A 382 10.52 6.81 -13.46
C GLU A 382 10.78 8.33 -13.44
N PRO A 383 9.83 9.21 -13.04
CA PRO A 383 10.07 10.65 -13.07
C PRO A 383 11.17 11.08 -12.10
N GLU A 384 11.26 10.42 -10.94
CA GLU A 384 12.25 10.74 -9.90
C GLU A 384 13.65 10.26 -10.31
N ILE A 385 13.74 9.11 -10.98
CA ILE A 385 15.01 8.58 -11.51
C ILE A 385 15.58 9.55 -12.55
N VAL A 386 14.74 9.99 -13.50
CA VAL A 386 15.13 10.95 -14.55
C VAL A 386 15.52 12.30 -13.93
N ALA A 387 14.74 12.81 -12.99
CA ALA A 387 15.04 14.07 -12.30
C ALA A 387 16.36 14.01 -11.50
N LEU A 388 16.61 12.90 -10.80
CA LEU A 388 17.87 12.69 -10.07
C LEU A 388 19.08 12.64 -11.02
N ALA A 389 18.97 11.91 -12.13
CA ALA A 389 20.04 11.83 -13.12
C ALA A 389 20.35 13.22 -13.70
N ALA A 390 19.31 13.97 -14.09
CA ALA A 390 19.46 15.33 -14.62
C ALA A 390 20.04 16.31 -13.60
N ALA A 391 19.63 16.22 -12.32
CA ALA A 391 20.09 17.12 -11.27
C ALA A 391 21.54 16.85 -10.82
N THR A 392 22.03 15.63 -11.01
CA THR A 392 23.35 15.20 -10.51
C THR A 392 24.37 14.99 -11.62
N ASP A 393 23.95 14.90 -12.88
CA ASP A 393 24.76 14.48 -14.03
C ASP A 393 25.43 13.10 -13.83
N LEU A 394 24.81 12.25 -13.01
CA LEU A 394 25.28 10.91 -12.66
C LEU A 394 24.25 9.85 -13.05
N SER A 395 24.71 8.61 -13.22
CA SER A 395 23.81 7.51 -13.54
C SER A 395 22.98 7.14 -12.32
N VAL A 396 21.70 6.82 -12.54
CA VAL A 396 20.77 6.46 -11.47
C VAL A 396 20.16 5.09 -11.75
N ALA A 397 20.27 4.18 -10.80
CA ALA A 397 19.68 2.85 -10.87
C ALA A 397 18.57 2.69 -9.82
N ALA A 398 17.53 1.95 -10.18
CA ALA A 398 16.55 1.45 -9.23
C ALA A 398 16.58 -0.08 -9.23
N ALA A 399 16.58 -0.66 -8.03
CA ALA A 399 16.55 -2.10 -7.84
C ALA A 399 15.35 -2.50 -6.97
N THR A 400 14.83 -3.71 -7.23
CA THR A 400 13.83 -4.39 -6.39
C THR A 400 14.43 -5.67 -5.82
N LEU A 401 13.86 -6.20 -4.74
CA LEU A 401 14.23 -7.53 -4.26
C LEU A 401 13.53 -8.59 -5.13
N GLY A 402 14.30 -9.34 -5.91
CA GLY A 402 13.82 -10.48 -6.69
C GLY A 402 14.09 -11.85 -6.02
N PRO A 403 13.75 -12.96 -6.70
CA PRO A 403 13.96 -14.32 -6.18
C PRO A 403 15.43 -14.67 -5.96
N LEU A 404 16.30 -14.04 -6.75
CA LEU A 404 17.75 -14.16 -6.62
C LEU A 404 18.32 -12.96 -5.85
N GLY A 405 17.54 -12.27 -5.03
CA GLY A 405 17.97 -11.08 -4.28
C GLY A 405 17.90 -9.79 -5.10
N PRO A 406 18.66 -8.74 -4.71
CA PRO A 406 18.47 -7.39 -5.26
C PRO A 406 18.77 -7.34 -6.76
N THR A 407 17.80 -6.93 -7.57
CA THR A 407 17.89 -6.91 -9.03
C THR A 407 17.60 -5.52 -9.57
N VAL A 408 18.47 -5.01 -10.44
CA VAL A 408 18.27 -3.73 -11.12
C VAL A 408 17.09 -3.85 -12.10
N ILE A 409 16.11 -2.97 -11.97
CA ILE A 409 14.91 -2.94 -12.81
C ILE A 409 14.83 -1.70 -13.72
N ARG A 410 15.62 -0.67 -13.41
CA ARG A 410 15.74 0.55 -14.20
C ARG A 410 17.14 1.13 -14.03
N LEU A 411 17.73 1.61 -15.12
CA LEU A 411 19.00 2.31 -15.15
C LEU A 411 18.88 3.51 -16.09
N GLU A 412 19.06 4.71 -15.56
CA GLU A 412 19.23 5.95 -16.33
C GLU A 412 20.72 6.26 -16.39
N GLU A 413 21.28 6.26 -17.59
CA GLU A 413 22.70 6.53 -17.81
C GLU A 413 22.96 8.03 -17.90
N SER A 414 24.04 8.50 -17.28
CA SER A 414 24.48 9.87 -17.46
C SER A 414 24.92 10.13 -18.91
N ALA A 415 24.97 11.41 -19.30
CA ALA A 415 25.52 11.82 -20.59
C ALA A 415 27.02 11.48 -20.77
N ARG A 416 27.71 11.15 -19.67
CA ARG A 416 29.11 10.69 -19.63
C ARG A 416 29.17 9.35 -18.90
N PRO A 417 28.63 8.27 -19.51
CA PRO A 417 28.51 7.00 -18.83
C PRO A 417 29.92 6.46 -18.55
N GLN A 418 30.15 6.05 -17.32
CA GLN A 418 31.35 5.29 -16.98
C GLN A 418 31.15 3.86 -17.47
N HIS A 419 32.23 3.24 -17.97
CA HIS A 419 32.21 1.87 -18.46
C HIS A 419 32.00 0.87 -17.31
N VAL A 420 30.79 0.84 -16.77
CA VAL A 420 30.31 -0.14 -15.79
C VAL A 420 29.33 -1.04 -16.52
N SER A 421 29.55 -2.34 -16.48
CA SER A 421 28.65 -3.34 -17.07
C SER A 421 27.40 -3.56 -16.20
N LEU A 422 26.72 -2.48 -15.80
CA LEU A 422 25.46 -2.56 -15.07
C LEU A 422 24.32 -2.54 -16.09
N GLN A 423 23.47 -3.54 -16.07
CA GLN A 423 22.30 -3.65 -16.96
C GLN A 423 21.04 -3.92 -16.16
N VAL A 424 19.87 -3.59 -16.73
CA VAL A 424 18.60 -4.09 -16.19
C VAL A 424 18.62 -5.62 -16.15
N GLY A 425 18.22 -6.20 -15.03
CA GLY A 425 18.32 -7.62 -14.74
C GLY A 425 19.57 -8.02 -13.95
N THR A 426 20.53 -7.10 -13.73
CA THR A 426 21.74 -7.41 -12.93
C THR A 426 21.36 -7.67 -11.48
N VAL A 427 21.82 -8.81 -10.94
CA VAL A 427 21.66 -9.19 -9.53
C VAL A 427 22.85 -8.66 -8.72
N MET A 428 22.57 -7.88 -7.68
CA MET A 428 23.55 -7.21 -6.83
C MET A 428 23.86 -8.04 -5.58
N SER A 429 25.13 -8.03 -5.15
CA SER A 429 25.55 -8.64 -3.89
C SER A 429 24.93 -7.93 -2.69
N LEU A 430 24.43 -8.71 -1.73
CA LEU A 430 23.92 -8.21 -0.44
C LEU A 430 25.03 -7.65 0.44
N VAL A 431 26.25 -8.16 0.29
CA VAL A 431 27.41 -7.81 1.11
C VAL A 431 28.21 -6.66 0.51
N HIS A 432 28.48 -6.72 -0.79
CA HIS A 432 29.48 -5.83 -1.42
C HIS A 432 28.92 -4.55 -2.03
N THR A 433 27.62 -4.50 -2.31
CA THR A 433 27.00 -3.33 -2.97
C THR A 433 26.18 -2.50 -2.00
N ALA A 434 26.16 -1.18 -2.21
CA ALA A 434 25.30 -0.30 -1.42
C ALA A 434 23.81 -0.63 -1.61
N ILE A 435 23.41 -1.00 -2.83
CA ILE A 435 22.05 -1.47 -3.12
C ILE A 435 21.68 -2.66 -2.24
N GLY A 436 22.53 -3.70 -2.24
CA GLY A 436 22.24 -4.93 -1.52
C GLY A 436 22.29 -4.77 -0.01
N ARG A 437 23.21 -3.96 0.52
CA ARG A 437 23.26 -3.66 1.96
C ARG A 437 22.06 -2.84 2.43
N SER A 438 21.58 -1.90 1.60
CA SER A 438 20.34 -1.17 1.89
C SER A 438 19.13 -2.09 1.99
N PHE A 439 19.01 -3.08 1.09
CA PHE A 439 17.98 -4.11 1.22
C PHE A 439 18.18 -4.96 2.49
N ALA A 440 19.40 -5.47 2.72
CA ALA A 440 19.73 -6.32 3.87
C ALA A 440 19.44 -5.62 5.21
N ALA A 441 19.65 -4.31 5.30
CA ALA A 441 19.42 -3.53 6.51
C ALA A 441 17.96 -3.53 6.98
N GLY A 442 17.01 -3.72 6.06
CA GLY A 442 15.56 -3.76 6.33
C GLY A 442 14.94 -5.17 6.38
N MET A 443 15.74 -6.24 6.30
CA MET A 443 15.24 -7.62 6.38
C MET A 443 15.27 -8.15 7.83
N SER A 444 14.42 -9.14 8.11
CA SER A 444 14.60 -9.99 9.29
C SER A 444 15.81 -10.92 9.12
N ASP A 445 16.37 -11.38 10.25
CA ASP A 445 17.56 -12.24 10.25
C ASP A 445 17.33 -13.56 9.48
N ASP A 446 16.12 -14.13 9.55
CA ASP A 446 15.78 -15.37 8.84
C ASP A 446 15.75 -15.19 7.32
N VAL A 447 15.10 -14.12 6.84
CA VAL A 447 15.01 -13.79 5.41
C VAL A 447 16.40 -13.48 4.87
N LEU A 448 17.17 -12.67 5.61
CA LEU A 448 18.54 -12.32 5.24
C LEU A 448 19.44 -13.56 5.23
N GLY A 449 19.36 -14.43 6.24
CA GLY A 449 20.11 -15.68 6.34
C GLY A 449 19.87 -16.60 5.15
N GLY A 450 18.61 -16.79 4.74
CA GLY A 450 18.26 -17.59 3.57
C GLY A 450 18.82 -17.01 2.26
N LEU A 451 18.80 -15.70 2.08
CA LEU A 451 19.37 -15.06 0.88
C LEU A 451 20.90 -15.11 0.85
N LEU A 452 21.56 -14.93 2.00
CA LEU A 452 23.01 -15.03 2.14
C LEU A 452 23.50 -16.44 1.86
N ALA A 453 22.80 -17.47 2.33
CA ALA A 453 23.13 -18.88 2.06
C ALA A 453 23.16 -19.19 0.55
N ASN A 454 22.31 -18.53 -0.23
CA ASN A 454 22.24 -18.68 -1.68
C ASN A 454 23.16 -17.72 -2.45
N GLU A 455 23.79 -16.74 -1.79
CA GLU A 455 24.63 -15.73 -2.44
C GLU A 455 25.82 -16.30 -3.24
N PRO A 456 26.54 -17.34 -2.78
CA PRO A 456 27.60 -17.96 -3.57
C PRO A 456 27.09 -18.52 -4.90
N VAL A 457 25.90 -19.12 -4.92
CA VAL A 457 25.29 -19.63 -6.16
C VAL A 457 24.94 -18.47 -7.09
N ARG A 458 24.31 -17.41 -6.54
CA ARG A 458 23.89 -16.23 -7.29
C ARG A 458 25.04 -15.46 -7.92
N LEU A 459 26.17 -15.38 -7.23
CA LEU A 459 27.36 -14.63 -7.65
C LEU A 459 28.44 -15.52 -8.28
N ALA A 460 28.09 -16.74 -8.72
CA ALA A 460 29.00 -17.69 -9.35
C ALA A 460 30.31 -17.91 -8.55
N GLY A 461 30.16 -18.10 -7.24
CA GLY A 461 31.25 -18.35 -6.29
C GLY A 461 31.97 -17.10 -5.78
N ARG A 462 31.62 -15.90 -6.24
CA ARG A 462 32.27 -14.63 -5.84
C ARG A 462 31.74 -14.04 -4.52
N ALA A 463 30.92 -14.78 -3.78
CA ALA A 463 30.36 -14.32 -2.52
C ALA A 463 31.41 -14.39 -1.41
N THR A 464 31.39 -13.40 -0.52
CA THR A 464 32.17 -13.40 0.72
C THR A 464 31.19 -13.52 1.89
N PRO A 465 31.43 -14.41 2.87
CA PRO A 465 30.55 -14.52 4.02
C PRO A 465 30.53 -13.20 4.80
N PRO A 466 29.36 -12.80 5.34
CA PRO A 466 29.25 -11.59 6.14
C PRO A 466 30.04 -11.75 7.45
N ASP A 467 30.75 -10.69 7.84
CA ASP A 467 31.53 -10.60 9.07
C ASP A 467 30.84 -9.69 10.10
N ALA A 468 31.53 -9.40 11.21
CA ALA A 468 31.02 -8.48 12.22
C ALA A 468 30.82 -7.05 11.67
N ALA A 469 31.72 -6.59 10.79
CA ALA A 469 31.66 -5.27 10.18
C ALA A 469 30.42 -5.11 9.28
N PHE A 470 29.98 -6.19 8.63
CA PHE A 470 28.72 -6.20 7.88
C PHE A 470 27.52 -5.88 8.77
N ARG A 471 27.41 -6.50 9.96
CA ARG A 471 26.28 -6.26 10.89
C ARG A 471 26.29 -4.82 11.44
N GLU A 472 27.46 -4.31 11.80
CA GLU A 472 27.62 -2.93 12.24
C GLU A 472 27.21 -1.94 11.14
N ARG A 473 27.60 -2.23 9.89
CA ARG A 473 27.18 -1.43 8.74
C ARG A 473 25.67 -1.46 8.54
N LEU A 474 24.99 -2.62 8.67
CA LEU A 474 23.53 -2.66 8.57
C LEU A 474 22.85 -1.79 9.65
N ALA A 475 23.39 -1.76 10.87
CA ALA A 475 22.90 -0.87 11.93
C ALA A 475 23.10 0.61 11.58
N ALA A 476 24.26 0.97 11.02
CA ALA A 476 24.54 2.33 10.54
C ALA A 476 23.58 2.75 9.40
N ILE A 477 23.29 1.84 8.47
CA ILE A 477 22.33 2.10 7.37
C ILE A 477 20.92 2.34 7.93
N ARG A 478 20.48 1.55 8.93
CA ARG A 478 19.19 1.78 9.60
C ARG A 478 19.11 3.15 10.28
N ALA A 479 20.21 3.65 10.81
CA ALA A 479 20.27 4.96 11.47
C ALA A 479 20.36 6.12 10.46
N ALA A 480 21.14 5.98 9.39
CA ALA A 480 21.40 7.05 8.42
C ALA A 480 20.40 7.08 7.25
N GLY A 481 19.75 5.95 6.95
CA GLY A 481 18.85 5.79 5.80
C GLY A 481 19.58 5.78 4.44
N VAL A 482 20.89 5.68 4.42
CA VAL A 482 21.72 5.70 3.21
C VAL A 482 22.97 4.86 3.41
N ASP A 483 23.47 4.25 2.34
CA ASP A 483 24.73 3.52 2.31
C ASP A 483 25.63 3.98 1.17
N PHE A 484 26.93 3.76 1.33
CA PHE A 484 27.94 4.08 0.32
C PHE A 484 28.81 2.85 0.01
N ALA A 485 29.20 2.70 -1.26
CA ALA A 485 30.20 1.73 -1.71
C ALA A 485 31.25 2.44 -2.57
N PHE A 486 32.53 2.11 -2.37
CA PHE A 486 33.66 2.71 -3.09
C PHE A 486 34.63 1.63 -3.54
N ASP A 487 35.04 1.69 -4.80
CA ASP A 487 36.12 0.90 -5.41
C ASP A 487 35.92 -0.63 -5.35
N ALA A 488 34.76 -1.09 -4.89
CA ALA A 488 34.35 -2.48 -4.80
C ALA A 488 32.82 -2.57 -5.03
N PRO A 489 32.34 -3.54 -5.84
CA PRO A 489 33.11 -4.59 -6.52
C PRO A 489 33.87 -4.09 -7.77
N VAL A 490 33.66 -2.85 -8.20
CA VAL A 490 34.30 -2.26 -9.39
C VAL A 490 35.27 -1.15 -8.96
N PRO A 491 36.59 -1.28 -9.21
CA PRO A 491 37.56 -0.23 -8.91
C PRO A 491 37.25 1.08 -9.65
N GLY A 492 37.43 2.21 -8.98
CA GLY A 492 37.17 3.53 -9.57
C GLY A 492 35.71 3.96 -9.58
N ILE A 493 34.79 3.12 -9.09
CA ILE A 493 33.35 3.41 -9.03
C ILE A 493 32.92 3.67 -7.60
N ALA A 494 32.06 4.68 -7.43
CA ALA A 494 31.37 4.95 -6.19
C ALA A 494 29.85 4.88 -6.38
N THR A 495 29.16 4.51 -5.31
CA THR A 495 27.70 4.43 -5.28
C THR A 495 27.19 4.93 -3.95
N VAL A 496 26.14 5.73 -3.98
CA VAL A 496 25.31 6.05 -2.80
C VAL A 496 23.91 5.49 -3.03
N ALA A 497 23.35 4.78 -2.07
CA ALA A 497 22.05 4.11 -2.20
C ALA A 497 21.15 4.34 -0.99
N ALA A 498 19.86 4.55 -1.23
CA ALA A 498 18.86 4.77 -0.18
C ALA A 498 17.58 3.95 -0.47
N PRO A 499 16.93 3.41 0.58
CA PRO A 499 15.72 2.63 0.44
C PRO A 499 14.50 3.51 0.17
N VAL A 500 13.56 2.94 -0.58
CA VAL A 500 12.21 3.46 -0.76
C VAL A 500 11.27 2.48 -0.09
N PHE A 501 10.47 2.98 0.85
CA PHE A 501 9.56 2.15 1.63
C PHE A 501 8.15 2.17 1.04
N ASP A 502 7.43 1.07 1.17
CA ASP A 502 5.99 1.06 0.96
C ASP A 502 5.22 1.42 2.24
N HIS A 503 3.90 1.49 2.12
CA HIS A 503 3.00 1.78 3.23
C HIS A 503 3.11 0.86 4.45
N THR A 504 3.67 -0.35 4.31
CA THR A 504 3.90 -1.28 5.42
C THR A 504 5.21 -1.02 6.16
N GLY A 505 6.08 -0.19 5.60
CA GLY A 505 7.44 0.03 6.10
C GLY A 505 8.48 -0.94 5.51
N SER A 506 8.08 -1.80 4.56
CA SER A 506 8.99 -2.70 3.86
C SER A 506 9.71 -1.97 2.73
N ILE A 507 10.97 -2.34 2.45
CA ILE A 507 11.73 -1.76 1.34
C ILE A 507 11.15 -2.26 0.01
N ARG A 508 10.55 -1.35 -0.76
CA ARG A 508 9.97 -1.64 -2.08
C ARG A 508 10.96 -1.44 -3.21
N LEU A 509 11.83 -0.45 -3.12
CA LEU A 509 12.93 -0.19 -4.05
C LEU A 509 14.16 0.25 -3.28
N VAL A 510 15.32 0.15 -3.91
CA VAL A 510 16.51 0.93 -3.54
C VAL A 510 16.91 1.76 -4.75
N ILE A 511 17.05 3.08 -4.55
CA ILE A 511 17.57 4.00 -5.55
C ILE A 511 19.04 4.23 -5.27
N ALA A 512 19.86 4.16 -6.31
CA ALA A 512 21.31 4.35 -6.22
C ALA A 512 21.80 5.34 -7.27
N ILE A 513 22.70 6.23 -6.85
CA ILE A 513 23.42 7.15 -7.74
C ILE A 513 24.85 6.63 -7.89
N ILE A 514 25.33 6.53 -9.11
CA ILE A 514 26.58 5.86 -9.48
C ILE A 514 27.48 6.86 -10.22
N GLY A 515 28.74 6.92 -9.80
CA GLY A 515 29.73 7.82 -10.38
C GLY A 515 31.17 7.35 -10.17
N SER A 516 32.12 8.24 -10.44
CA SER A 516 33.56 7.95 -10.27
C SER A 516 33.87 8.07 -8.79
N SER A 517 34.67 7.17 -8.23
CA SER A 517 35.12 7.31 -6.84
C SER A 517 35.97 8.55 -6.61
N HIS A 518 36.53 9.12 -7.68
CA HIS A 518 37.29 10.36 -7.62
C HIS A 518 36.36 11.56 -7.46
N GLY A 519 36.39 12.20 -6.30
CA GLY A 519 35.55 13.37 -5.99
C GLY A 519 34.11 13.03 -5.58
N PHE A 520 33.77 11.74 -5.41
CA PHE A 520 32.46 11.34 -4.92
C PHE A 520 32.31 11.65 -3.41
N PRO A 521 31.22 12.31 -2.97
CA PRO A 521 31.00 12.57 -1.57
C PRO A 521 30.91 11.29 -0.73
N ARG A 522 31.52 11.29 0.45
CA ARG A 522 31.56 10.11 1.36
C ARG A 522 30.66 10.22 2.58
N GLU A 523 30.09 11.41 2.80
CA GLU A 523 29.34 11.73 4.02
C GLU A 523 27.83 11.72 3.76
N PRO A 524 27.02 11.18 4.69
CA PRO A 524 25.55 11.23 4.61
C PRO A 524 24.96 12.64 4.50
N ASP A 525 25.67 13.66 5.00
CA ASP A 525 25.21 15.05 4.99
C ASP A 525 25.56 15.80 3.68
N SER A 526 26.22 15.11 2.73
CA SER A 526 26.54 15.70 1.43
C SER A 526 25.28 16.07 0.63
N ALA A 527 25.40 17.11 -0.22
CA ALA A 527 24.30 17.55 -1.08
C ALA A 527 23.76 16.41 -1.97
N LEU A 528 24.63 15.52 -2.44
CA LEU A 528 24.26 14.34 -3.23
C LEU A 528 23.38 13.37 -2.43
N ALA A 529 23.82 13.03 -1.21
CA ALA A 529 23.07 12.13 -0.33
C ALA A 529 21.73 12.74 0.10
N GLN A 530 21.69 14.03 0.43
CA GLN A 530 20.44 14.73 0.76
C GLN A 530 19.47 14.80 -0.43
N THR A 531 19.98 14.97 -1.65
CA THR A 531 19.16 14.93 -2.87
C THR A 531 18.55 13.54 -3.08
N LEU A 532 19.33 12.47 -2.90
CA LEU A 532 18.85 11.09 -2.96
C LEU A 532 17.82 10.80 -1.86
N LEU A 533 18.09 11.21 -0.62
CA LEU A 533 17.17 11.03 0.51
C LEU A 533 15.85 11.77 0.29
N ALA A 534 15.88 12.98 -0.27
CA ALA A 534 14.67 13.72 -0.61
C ALA A 534 13.82 12.98 -1.67
N ALA A 535 14.46 12.47 -2.73
CA ALA A 535 13.77 11.72 -3.77
C ALA A 535 13.20 10.39 -3.26
N THR A 536 13.96 9.63 -2.47
CA THR A 536 13.48 8.38 -1.88
C THR A 536 12.35 8.61 -0.87
N ARG A 537 12.37 9.71 -0.10
CA ARG A 537 11.22 10.10 0.75
C ARG A 537 9.97 10.44 -0.06
N ARG A 538 10.11 11.17 -1.18
CA ARG A 538 8.99 11.45 -2.10
C ARG A 538 8.41 10.16 -2.68
N LEU A 539 9.27 9.25 -3.16
CA LEU A 539 8.83 7.94 -3.66
C LEU A 539 8.18 7.09 -2.57
N SER A 540 8.75 7.09 -1.37
CA SER A 540 8.19 6.34 -0.25
C SER A 540 6.78 6.86 0.07
N TRP A 541 6.59 8.17 0.12
CA TRP A 541 5.26 8.77 0.26
C TRP A 541 4.30 8.40 -0.88
N ARG A 542 4.79 8.33 -2.12
CA ARG A 542 3.98 7.86 -3.26
C ARG A 542 3.52 6.41 -3.13
N PHE A 543 4.30 5.58 -2.45
CA PHE A 543 3.94 4.20 -2.08
C PHE A 543 3.19 4.10 -0.75
N GLY A 544 2.83 5.26 -0.20
CA GLY A 544 2.09 5.37 1.03
C GLY A 544 2.94 5.19 2.27
N TRP A 545 4.25 5.38 2.28
CA TRP A 545 5.01 5.42 3.53
C TRP A 545 4.94 6.81 4.19
N ILE A 546 4.80 6.87 5.51
CA ILE A 546 4.79 8.13 6.29
C ILE A 546 5.71 8.00 7.53
N GLY A 547 6.75 7.17 7.46
CA GLY A 547 7.72 7.06 8.54
C GLY A 547 8.59 8.30 8.71
N ALA A 548 9.35 8.32 9.81
CA ALA A 548 10.22 9.39 10.27
C ALA A 548 11.46 9.61 9.37
#